data_AF-A0A314UI29-F1
#
_entry.id   AF-A0A314UI29-F1
#
_cell.length_a   1.000
_cell.length_b   1.000
_cell.length_c   1.000
_cell.angle_alpha   90.00
_cell.angle_beta   90.00
_cell.angle_gamma   90.00
#
_symmetry.space_group_name_H-M   'P 1'
#
loop_
_entity.id
_entity.type
_entity.pdbx_description
1 polymer ?
#
loop_
_entity_poly.entity_id
_entity_poly.type
_entity_poly.pdbx_seq_one_letter_code
_entity_poly.pdbx_strand_id
1 'polypeptide(L)'
;MQAKVTIQNFFQYRHVDKPGWQIGWIWQQNEVIWSMNGAFATEQGNCSNYKTDIPHSCKKDPEILDLMPDASSENKSEDCCRSGVLDALAINPSKSSSSFGIKLATWEELLLQDIHL
;
A
#
# COMPACT_ATOMS: atom_id res chain seq x y z
N MET A 1 7.43 -5.44 10.74
CA MET A 1 6.08 -5.00 11.20
C MET A 1 4.99 -5.15 10.12
N GLN A 2 3.71 -5.38 10.45
CA GLN A 2 2.58 -5.39 9.49
C GLN A 2 1.49 -4.38 9.92
N ALA A 3 0.91 -3.67 8.95
CA ALA A 3 -0.15 -2.70 9.18
C ALA A 3 -1.25 -2.81 8.10
N LYS A 4 -2.48 -2.40 8.48
CA LYS A 4 -3.60 -2.17 7.55
C LYS A 4 -3.81 -0.67 7.45
N VAL A 5 -3.84 -0.16 6.23
CA VAL A 5 -4.15 1.24 5.94
C VAL A 5 -5.56 1.28 5.36
N THR A 6 -6.38 2.21 5.85
CA THR A 6 -7.73 2.44 5.36
C THR A 6 -7.88 3.90 4.97
N ILE A 7 -8.36 4.12 3.75
CA ILE A 7 -8.68 5.43 3.18
C ILE A 7 -10.19 5.54 3.18
N GLN A 8 -10.72 6.62 3.74
CA GLN A 8 -12.16 6.82 3.88
C GLN A 8 -12.57 8.18 3.31
N ASN A 9 -13.50 8.17 2.37
CA ASN A 9 -14.11 9.36 1.84
C ASN A 9 -15.34 9.74 2.68
N PHE A 10 -15.22 10.78 3.52
CA PHE A 10 -16.32 11.27 4.37
C PHE A 10 -17.20 12.34 3.70
N PHE A 11 -17.01 12.64 2.41
CA PHE A 11 -17.82 13.65 1.73
C PHE A 11 -19.28 13.20 1.54
N GLN A 12 -20.20 14.16 1.47
CA GLN A 12 -21.62 13.89 1.23
C GLN A 12 -21.93 13.63 -0.25
N TYR A 13 -21.30 14.39 -1.17
CA TYR A 13 -21.62 14.32 -2.61
C TYR A 13 -20.39 14.26 -3.51
N ARG A 14 -19.18 14.30 -2.94
CA ARG A 14 -17.93 14.34 -3.71
C ARG A 14 -17.29 12.96 -3.71
N HIS A 15 -17.25 12.34 -4.89
CA HIS A 15 -16.53 11.10 -5.12
C HIS A 15 -15.03 11.39 -5.31
N VAL A 16 -14.19 10.38 -5.09
CA VAL A 16 -12.85 10.32 -5.65
C VAL A 16 -12.99 9.60 -6.99
N ASP A 17 -13.02 10.36 -8.07
CA ASP A 17 -13.12 9.83 -9.43
C ASP A 17 -11.74 9.48 -10.01
N LYS A 18 -11.72 8.93 -11.23
CA LYS A 18 -10.48 8.63 -11.96
C LYS A 18 -9.58 9.89 -12.03
N PRO A 19 -8.27 9.76 -11.81
CA PRO A 19 -7.47 8.53 -11.81
C PRO A 19 -7.53 7.69 -10.51
N GLY A 20 -8.30 8.12 -9.51
CA GLY A 20 -8.39 7.50 -8.19
C GLY A 20 -7.53 8.21 -7.15
N TRP A 21 -7.58 7.75 -5.91
CA TRP A 21 -6.68 8.23 -4.88
C TRP A 21 -5.23 7.78 -5.17
N GLN A 22 -4.32 8.65 -4.77
CA GLN A 22 -2.89 8.42 -4.74
C GLN A 22 -2.39 8.97 -3.42
N ILE A 23 -1.62 8.18 -2.68
CA ILE A 23 -1.05 8.61 -1.40
C ILE A 23 0.44 8.34 -1.39
N GLY A 24 1.18 9.21 -0.72
CA GLY A 24 2.60 9.03 -0.48
C GLY A 24 2.96 9.65 0.85
N TRP A 25 4.05 9.18 1.42
CA TRP A 25 4.61 9.71 2.66
C TRP A 25 6.12 9.49 2.65
N ILE A 26 6.82 10.15 3.57
CA ILE A 26 8.28 10.04 3.68
C ILE A 26 8.58 9.24 4.95
N TRP A 27 9.30 8.12 4.80
CA TRP A 27 9.79 7.36 5.95
C TRP A 27 10.79 8.19 6.76
N GLN A 28 10.63 8.21 8.08
CA GLN A 28 11.55 8.93 8.96
C GLN A 28 12.84 8.15 9.17
N GLN A 29 12.74 6.82 9.19
CA GLN A 29 13.85 5.90 9.38
C GLN A 29 14.15 5.16 8.07
N ASN A 30 15.14 4.26 8.08
CA ASN A 30 15.45 3.41 6.93
C ASN A 30 14.49 2.20 6.88
N GLU A 31 13.20 2.50 6.72
CA GLU A 31 12.15 1.52 6.52
C GLU A 31 12.00 1.21 5.03
N VAL A 32 11.71 -0.05 4.72
CA VAL A 32 11.37 -0.50 3.37
C VAL A 32 10.01 -1.18 3.38
N ILE A 33 9.32 -1.09 2.25
CA ILE A 33 8.09 -1.84 1.99
C ILE A 33 8.51 -3.23 1.56
N TRP A 34 8.34 -4.20 2.45
CA TRP A 34 8.66 -5.60 2.17
C TRP A 34 7.64 -6.22 1.22
N SER A 35 6.35 -6.08 1.53
CA SER A 35 5.25 -6.56 0.68
C SER A 35 3.97 -5.76 0.91
N MET A 36 3.05 -5.83 -0.06
CA MET A 36 1.75 -5.17 -0.02
C MET A 36 0.66 -6.06 -0.63
N ASN A 37 -0.58 -5.83 -0.22
CA ASN A 37 -1.77 -6.40 -0.85
C ASN A 37 -2.92 -5.37 -0.82
N GLY A 38 -3.76 -5.36 -1.85
CA GLY A 38 -4.82 -4.37 -2.04
C GLY A 38 -4.35 -3.08 -2.72
N ALA A 39 -3.06 -2.75 -2.61
CA ALA A 39 -2.41 -1.60 -3.24
C ALA A 39 -0.97 -1.96 -3.60
N PHE A 40 -0.28 -1.09 -4.35
CA PHE A 40 1.13 -1.25 -4.71
C PHE A 40 1.86 0.10 -4.70
N ALA A 41 3.12 0.06 -4.28
CA ALA A 41 4.04 1.17 -4.56
C ALA A 41 4.40 1.20 -6.05
N THR A 42 4.35 2.38 -6.67
CA THR A 42 4.60 2.56 -8.11
C THR A 42 6.07 2.44 -8.49
N GLU A 43 6.97 2.70 -7.54
CA GLU A 43 8.42 2.69 -7.74
C GLU A 43 9.11 1.86 -6.67
N GLN A 44 10.06 1.03 -7.10
CA GLN A 44 10.88 0.22 -6.19
C GLN A 44 12.02 1.05 -5.54
N GLY A 45 12.55 2.07 -6.22
CA GLY A 45 13.70 2.82 -5.74
C GLY A 45 15.02 2.02 -5.75
N ASN A 46 16.02 2.45 -4.99
CA ASN A 46 17.32 1.78 -4.92
C ASN A 46 17.33 0.72 -3.82
N CYS A 47 17.12 -0.54 -4.22
CA CYS A 47 17.20 -1.71 -3.33
C CYS A 47 18.54 -2.47 -3.43
N SER A 48 19.62 -1.89 -3.98
CA SER A 48 20.88 -2.63 -4.26
C SER A 48 21.56 -3.25 -3.03
N ASN A 49 21.19 -2.82 -1.83
CA ASN A 49 21.67 -3.38 -0.59
C ASN A 49 21.05 -4.77 -0.27
N TYR A 50 19.99 -5.19 -0.98
CA TYR A 50 19.34 -6.50 -0.87
C TYR A 50 19.71 -7.39 -2.06
N LYS A 51 20.20 -8.61 -1.82
CA LYS A 51 20.75 -9.49 -2.88
C LYS A 51 19.89 -10.67 -3.28
N THR A 52 19.10 -11.21 -2.36
CA THR A 52 18.31 -12.45 -2.56
C THR A 52 16.82 -12.12 -2.53
N ASP A 53 16.32 -11.69 -1.38
CA ASP A 53 14.95 -11.22 -1.21
C ASP A 53 14.91 -9.70 -1.28
N ILE A 54 14.37 -9.20 -2.40
CA ILE A 54 14.28 -7.77 -2.67
C ILE A 54 12.92 -7.25 -2.18
N PRO A 55 12.88 -6.19 -1.36
CA PRO A 55 11.64 -5.57 -0.95
C PRO A 55 10.81 -5.05 -2.14
N HIS A 56 9.49 -4.98 -1.96
CA HIS A 56 8.57 -4.34 -2.89
C HIS A 56 9.00 -2.89 -3.21
N SER A 57 9.41 -2.11 -2.21
CA SER A 57 9.98 -0.77 -2.43
C SER A 57 10.95 -0.35 -1.33
N CYS A 58 12.11 0.15 -1.73
CA CYS A 58 13.12 0.80 -0.89
C CYS A 58 13.11 2.33 -1.07
N LYS A 59 12.12 2.86 -1.80
CA LYS A 59 11.97 4.30 -1.97
C LYS A 59 11.60 4.93 -0.63
N LYS A 60 12.27 6.02 -0.27
CA LYS A 60 12.02 6.74 1.00
C LYS A 60 10.66 7.45 0.99
N ASP A 61 10.22 7.84 -0.18
CA ASP A 61 8.99 8.57 -0.48
C ASP A 61 8.13 7.80 -1.50
N PRO A 62 7.63 6.59 -1.16
CA PRO A 62 6.88 5.79 -2.10
C PRO A 62 5.53 6.43 -2.41
N GLU A 63 5.13 6.35 -3.67
CA GLU A 63 3.77 6.64 -4.10
C GLU A 63 2.99 5.33 -4.18
N ILE A 64 1.84 5.27 -3.52
CA ILE A 64 0.98 4.10 -3.40
C ILE A 64 -0.30 4.34 -4.18
N LEU A 65 -0.66 3.35 -5.01
CA LEU A 65 -1.90 3.30 -5.77
C LEU A 65 -2.70 2.05 -5.43
N ASP A 66 -4.02 2.17 -5.51
CA ASP A 66 -4.94 1.04 -5.42
C ASP A 66 -4.73 0.06 -6.58
N LEU A 67 -5.02 -1.21 -6.35
CA LEU A 67 -5.01 -2.19 -7.43
C LEU A 67 -6.18 -1.98 -8.41
N MET A 68 -6.03 -2.53 -9.61
CA MET A 68 -7.12 -2.58 -10.59
C MET A 68 -8.15 -3.67 -10.24
N PRO A 69 -9.41 -3.56 -10.73
CA PRO A 69 -10.47 -4.54 -10.43
C PRO A 69 -10.16 -5.98 -10.84
N ASP A 70 -9.31 -6.16 -11.85
CA ASP A 70 -8.85 -7.44 -12.40
C ASP A 70 -7.65 -8.05 -11.66
N ALA A 71 -7.17 -7.42 -10.58
CA ALA A 71 -6.13 -8.00 -9.73
C ALA A 71 -6.50 -9.43 -9.28
N SER A 72 -5.50 -10.29 -9.15
CA SER A 72 -5.68 -11.66 -8.68
C SER A 72 -6.21 -11.68 -7.25
N SER A 73 -7.01 -12.70 -6.90
CA SER A 73 -7.65 -12.81 -5.58
C SER A 73 -6.65 -12.82 -4.43
N GLU A 74 -5.46 -13.41 -4.63
CA GLU A 74 -4.37 -13.48 -3.65
C GLU A 74 -3.82 -12.10 -3.26
N ASN A 75 -3.87 -11.15 -4.20
CA ASN A 75 -3.38 -9.79 -4.00
C ASN A 75 -4.47 -8.83 -3.52
N LYS A 76 -5.73 -9.27 -3.40
CA LYS A 76 -6.81 -8.41 -2.91
C LYS A 76 -6.75 -8.26 -1.39
N SER A 77 -7.28 -7.15 -0.93
CA SER A 77 -7.60 -6.89 0.47
C SER A 77 -9.06 -6.47 0.59
N GLU A 78 -9.54 -6.25 1.81
CA GLU A 78 -10.89 -5.76 2.04
C GLU A 78 -11.10 -4.36 1.42
N ASP A 79 -12.25 -4.14 0.79
CA ASP A 79 -12.66 -2.87 0.16
C ASP A 79 -11.72 -2.29 -0.91
N CYS A 80 -10.67 -3.00 -1.31
CA CYS A 80 -9.68 -2.52 -2.27
C CYS A 80 -10.15 -2.58 -3.73
N CYS A 81 -9.20 -2.25 -4.58
CA CYS A 81 -9.06 -2.76 -5.93
C CYS A 81 -10.08 -2.18 -6.90
N ARG A 82 -10.32 -0.88 -6.77
CA ARG A 82 -11.24 -0.10 -7.60
C ARG A 82 -10.52 1.00 -8.35
N SER A 83 -9.22 0.81 -8.61
CA SER A 83 -8.36 1.83 -9.22
C SER A 83 -8.46 3.18 -8.48
N GLY A 84 -8.59 3.12 -7.16
CA GLY A 84 -8.59 4.29 -6.29
C GLY A 84 -9.91 5.07 -6.27
N VAL A 85 -10.96 4.58 -6.94
CA VAL A 85 -12.27 5.24 -6.94
C VAL A 85 -13.01 5.01 -5.63
N LEU A 86 -13.44 6.09 -4.98
CA LEU A 86 -14.22 6.07 -3.74
C LEU A 86 -15.51 6.86 -3.88
N ASP A 87 -16.62 6.25 -3.51
CA ASP A 87 -17.88 6.97 -3.44
C ASP A 87 -17.92 7.92 -2.25
N ALA A 88 -18.72 8.98 -2.36
CA ALA A 88 -19.07 9.81 -1.21
C ALA A 88 -19.83 8.96 -0.16
N LEU A 89 -19.46 9.08 1.12
CA LEU A 89 -20.06 8.31 2.22
C LEU A 89 -21.59 8.41 2.23
N ALA A 90 -22.16 9.60 2.01
CA ALA A 90 -23.62 9.78 2.06
C ALA A 90 -24.35 9.20 0.82
N ILE A 91 -23.64 8.91 -0.27
CA ILE A 91 -24.20 8.30 -1.48
C ILE A 91 -24.10 6.77 -1.41
N ASN A 92 -22.91 6.25 -1.09
CA ASN A 92 -22.68 4.80 -1.05
C ASN A 92 -21.63 4.42 0.00
N PRO A 93 -22.05 4.17 1.26
CA PRO A 93 -21.14 3.86 2.35
C PRO A 93 -20.22 2.68 2.08
N SER A 94 -20.72 1.61 1.44
CA SER A 94 -19.94 0.38 1.19
C SER A 94 -18.81 0.54 0.17
N LYS A 95 -18.81 1.64 -0.60
CA LYS A 95 -17.75 1.97 -1.56
C LYS A 95 -16.99 3.25 -1.20
N SER A 96 -17.20 3.77 0.01
CA SER A 96 -16.57 5.00 0.47
C SER A 96 -15.22 4.78 1.17
N SER A 97 -14.90 3.55 1.53
CA SER A 97 -13.60 3.11 2.05
C SER A 97 -12.74 2.47 0.96
N SER A 98 -11.43 2.39 1.12
CA SER A 98 -10.56 1.38 0.50
C SER A 98 -9.48 1.02 1.51
N SER A 99 -9.02 -0.23 1.50
CA SER A 99 -7.95 -0.66 2.39
C SER A 99 -6.86 -1.42 1.65
N PHE A 100 -5.67 -1.42 2.25
CA PHE A 100 -4.56 -2.25 1.82
C PHE A 100 -3.71 -2.68 3.02
N GLY A 101 -3.06 -3.82 2.90
CA GLY A 101 -2.07 -4.30 3.84
C GLY A 101 -0.67 -3.91 3.40
N ILE A 102 0.17 -3.58 4.37
CA ILE A 102 1.57 -3.25 4.14
C ILE A 102 2.44 -3.93 5.20
N LYS A 103 3.48 -4.63 4.75
CA LYS A 103 4.53 -5.18 5.60
C LYS A 103 5.76 -4.30 5.46
N LEU A 104 6.21 -3.74 6.57
CA LEU A 104 7.42 -2.94 6.66
C LEU A 104 8.52 -3.76 7.32
N ALA A 105 9.76 -3.51 6.91
CA ALA A 105 10.95 -4.03 7.55
C ALA A 105 11.97 -2.92 7.71
N THR A 106 12.74 -2.99 8.80
CA THR A 106 13.97 -2.20 8.96
C THR A 106 15.18 -3.09 8.71
N TRP A 107 16.31 -2.47 8.40
CA TRP A 107 17.58 -3.19 8.28
C TRP A 107 17.93 -4.00 9.53
N GLU A 108 17.60 -3.50 10.71
CA GLU A 108 17.84 -4.17 11.99
C GLU A 108 16.95 -5.41 12.17
N GLU A 109 15.68 -5.36 11.76
CA GLU A 109 14.78 -6.52 11.80
C GLU A 109 15.25 -7.65 10.87
N LEU A 110 15.84 -7.30 9.72
CA LEU A 110 16.30 -8.28 8.72
C LEU A 110 17.58 -9.00 9.14
N LEU A 111 18.51 -8.30 9.79
CA LEU A 111 19.73 -8.91 10.34
C LEU A 111 19.42 -9.98 11.42
N LEU A 112 18.31 -9.84 12.14
CA LEU A 112 17.87 -10.81 13.15
C LEU A 112 17.23 -12.06 12.56
N GLN A 113 16.66 -11.99 11.36
CA GLN A 113 16.11 -13.16 10.66
C GLN A 113 17.21 -14.07 10.11
N ASP A 114 18.36 -13.51 9.73
CA ASP A 114 19.53 -14.27 9.28
C ASP A 114 20.25 -15.04 10.41
N ILE A 115 20.03 -14.69 11.68
CA ILE A 115 20.66 -15.36 12.84
C ILE A 115 19.88 -16.61 13.28
N HIS A 116 18.63 -16.76 12.84
CA HIS A 116 17.76 -17.90 13.17
C HIS A 116 17.70 -18.97 12.07
N LEU A 117 18.57 -18.89 11.06
CA LEU A 117 18.83 -19.92 10.05
C LEU A 117 20.16 -20.64 10.32
#